data_AF-A0A328C5K6-F1
#
_entry.id   AF-A0A328C5K6-F1
#
_cell.length_a   1.000
_cell.length_b   1.000
_cell.length_c   1.000
_cell.angle_alpha   90.00
_cell.angle_beta   90.00
_cell.angle_gamma   90.00
#
_symmetry.space_group_name_H-M   'P 1'
#
loop_
_entity.id
_entity.type
_entity.pdbx_description
1 polymer ?
#
loop_
_entity_poly.entity_id
_entity_poly.type
_entity_poly.pdbx_seq_one_letter_code
_entity_poly.pdbx_strand_id
1 'polypeptide(L)'
;MSERFEDVLFEGEDLRITLVVEEGAEVRVLLESQAGGPDLSVADEVIVVANGEGAAVQAESPRRAEALLGSEETLSAGAFSLMVRVHEFFEGWEFGEE
;
A
#
# COMPACT_ATOMS: atom_id res chain seq x y z
N MET A 1 10.55 25.90 1.70
CA MET A 1 10.69 24.59 2.37
C MET A 1 9.42 23.87 2.02
N SER A 2 9.48 22.77 1.28
CA SER A 2 8.28 21.98 0.99
C SER A 2 7.81 21.35 2.29
N GLU A 3 6.57 21.60 2.67
CA GLU A 3 5.97 20.97 3.84
C GLU A 3 5.64 19.52 3.49
N ARG A 4 6.12 18.58 4.32
CA ARG A 4 5.84 17.16 4.19
C ARG A 4 4.91 16.76 5.32
N PHE A 5 3.77 16.21 4.94
CA PHE A 5 2.77 15.65 5.84
C PHE A 5 2.84 14.12 5.78
N GLU A 6 2.84 13.50 6.96
CA GLU A 6 2.79 12.05 7.10
C GLU A 6 1.68 11.70 8.09
N ASP A 7 0.85 10.74 7.73
CA ASP A 7 -0.18 10.20 8.61
C ASP A 7 -0.18 8.67 8.59
N VAL A 8 -0.29 8.05 9.76
CA VAL A 8 -0.29 6.59 9.89
C VAL A 8 -1.72 6.11 9.74
N LEU A 9 -2.02 5.51 8.60
CA LEU A 9 -3.36 4.99 8.29
C LEU A 9 -3.62 3.65 8.99
N PHE A 10 -2.56 2.86 9.18
CA PHE A 10 -2.62 1.56 9.83
C PHE A 10 -1.27 1.20 10.45
N GLU A 11 -1.30 0.63 11.64
CA GLU A 11 -0.12 0.06 12.32
C GLU A 11 -0.54 -1.23 13.03
N GLY A 12 -0.08 -2.36 12.51
CA GLY A 12 -0.20 -3.67 13.11
C GLY A 12 1.17 -4.23 13.52
N GLU A 13 1.20 -5.45 14.04
CA GLU A 13 2.45 -6.11 14.46
C GLU A 13 3.41 -6.34 13.28
N ASP A 14 2.86 -6.68 12.11
CA ASP A 14 3.63 -7.12 10.95
C ASP A 14 3.68 -6.11 9.80
N LEU A 15 2.81 -5.10 9.81
CA LEU A 15 2.64 -4.17 8.70
C LEU A 15 2.26 -2.77 9.21
N ARG A 16 2.90 -1.76 8.62
CA ARG A 16 2.55 -0.35 8.79
C ARG A 16 2.26 0.27 7.43
N ILE A 17 1.23 1.12 7.39
CA ILE A 17 0.80 1.85 6.20
C ILE A 17 0.76 3.33 6.54
N THR A 18 1.55 4.12 5.83
CA THR A 18 1.69 5.57 6.06
C THR A 18 1.29 6.32 4.79
N LEU A 19 0.38 7.29 4.90
CA LEU A 19 0.13 8.27 3.86
C LEU A 19 1.22 9.34 3.91
N VAL A 20 1.84 9.63 2.77
CA VAL A 20 2.85 10.67 2.62
C VAL A 20 2.37 11.67 1.58
N VAL A 21 2.25 12.92 1.98
CA VAL A 21 1.90 14.04 1.11
C VAL A 21 3.04 15.05 1.16
N GLU A 22 3.64 15.32 0.01
CA GLU A 22 4.65 16.37 -0.14
C GLU A 22 4.03 17.54 -0.91
N GLU A 23 4.09 18.74 -0.34
CA GLU A 23 3.49 19.94 -0.94
C GLU A 23 4.01 20.17 -2.36
N GLY A 24 3.09 20.29 -3.33
CA GLY A 24 3.42 20.49 -4.73
C GLY A 24 4.04 19.26 -5.42
N ALA A 25 3.97 18.10 -4.79
CA ALA A 25 4.46 16.84 -5.31
C ALA A 25 3.37 15.76 -5.32
N GLU A 26 3.82 14.53 -5.51
CA GLU A 26 2.98 13.35 -5.59
C GLU A 26 2.56 12.86 -4.20
N VAL A 27 1.33 12.40 -4.10
CA VAL A 27 0.77 11.73 -2.93
C VAL A 27 1.10 10.25 -3.02
N ARG A 28 1.63 9.68 -1.95
CA ARG A 28 2.04 8.29 -1.91
C ARG A 28 1.51 7.59 -0.68
N VAL A 29 1.31 6.29 -0.79
CA VAL A 29 1.21 5.43 0.38
C VAL A 29 2.49 4.61 0.48
N LEU A 30 3.08 4.62 1.67
CA LEU A 30 4.24 3.83 2.04
C LEU A 30 3.78 2.62 2.84
N LEU A 31 4.19 1.43 2.38
CA LEU A 31 3.96 0.16 3.05
C LEU A 31 5.29 -0.33 3.62
N GLU A 32 5.29 -0.65 4.92
CA GLU A 32 6.46 -1.13 5.64
C GLU A 32 6.13 -2.43 6.37
N SER A 33 6.78 -3.52 5.95
CA SER A 33 6.62 -4.84 6.56
C SER A 33 7.70 -5.06 7.61
N GLN A 34 7.28 -5.52 8.79
CA GLN A 34 8.16 -5.79 9.92
C GLN A 34 8.82 -7.18 9.81
N ALA A 35 9.69 -7.52 10.76
CA ALA A 35 10.33 -8.82 10.78
C ALA A 35 9.28 -9.93 11.05
N GLY A 36 9.04 -10.78 10.05
CA GLY A 36 8.00 -11.83 10.11
C GLY A 36 6.71 -11.46 9.36
N GLY A 37 6.61 -10.22 8.88
CA GLY A 37 5.50 -9.76 8.06
C GLY A 37 5.58 -10.17 6.58
N PRO A 38 4.61 -9.73 5.77
CA PRO A 38 4.49 -10.12 4.37
C PRO A 38 5.66 -9.62 3.51
N ASP A 39 5.98 -10.35 2.44
CA ASP A 39 6.97 -9.93 1.45
C ASP A 39 6.34 -8.95 0.45
N LEU A 40 6.69 -7.67 0.58
CA LEU A 40 6.14 -6.59 -0.26
C LEU A 40 6.77 -6.54 -1.66
N SER A 41 7.78 -7.36 -1.96
CA SER A 41 8.41 -7.42 -3.28
C SER A 41 7.62 -8.26 -4.30
N VAL A 42 6.62 -9.00 -3.83
CA VAL A 42 5.76 -9.82 -4.69
C VAL A 42 4.66 -8.94 -5.26
N ALA A 43 4.80 -8.55 -6.53
CA ALA A 43 3.93 -7.59 -7.20
C ALA A 43 2.44 -7.98 -7.20
N ASP A 44 2.13 -9.27 -7.26
CA ASP A 44 0.74 -9.77 -7.29
C ASP A 44 0.10 -9.86 -5.89
N GLU A 45 0.88 -9.69 -4.83
CA GLU A 45 0.40 -9.80 -3.45
C GLU A 45 0.14 -8.46 -2.79
N VAL A 46 0.57 -7.35 -3.40
CA VAL A 46 0.33 -5.99 -2.91
C VAL A 46 -0.54 -5.24 -3.89
N ILE A 47 -1.80 -5.03 -3.51
CA ILE A 47 -2.77 -4.29 -4.31
C ILE A 47 -3.11 -3.01 -3.57
N VAL A 48 -2.90 -1.88 -4.24
CA VAL A 48 -3.34 -0.56 -3.76
C VAL A 48 -4.37 -0.02 -4.75
N VAL A 49 -5.53 0.38 -4.24
CA VAL A 49 -6.59 1.00 -5.03
C VAL A 49 -6.94 2.35 -4.41
N ALA A 50 -6.86 3.40 -5.20
CA ALA A 50 -7.17 4.77 -4.82
C ALA A 50 -8.34 5.28 -5.67
N ASN A 51 -9.41 5.75 -5.04
CA ASN A 51 -10.60 6.26 -5.74
C ASN A 51 -11.18 5.31 -6.80
N GLY A 52 -11.07 4.00 -6.57
CA GLY A 52 -11.53 2.96 -7.48
C GLY A 52 -10.57 2.63 -8.63
N GLU A 53 -9.41 3.28 -8.70
CA GLU A 53 -8.36 3.01 -9.68
C GLU A 53 -7.17 2.28 -9.03
N GLY A 54 -6.61 1.29 -9.72
CA GLY A 54 -5.42 0.59 -9.26
C GLY A 54 -4.21 1.52 -9.30
N ALA A 55 -3.52 1.67 -8.17
CA ALA A 55 -2.27 2.39 -8.06
C ALA A 55 -1.09 1.43 -8.31
N ALA A 56 -0.14 1.85 -9.14
CA ALA A 56 1.06 1.07 -9.38
C ALA A 56 1.92 1.02 -8.12
N VAL A 57 2.18 -0.19 -7.63
CA VAL A 57 3.05 -0.45 -6.48
C VAL A 57 4.48 -0.65 -6.97
N GLN A 58 5.42 0.08 -6.38
CA GLN A 58 6.85 -0.06 -6.60
C GLN A 58 7.48 -0.62 -5.33
N ALA A 59 7.94 -1.86 -5.38
CA ALA A 59 8.68 -2.45 -4.27
C ALA A 59 10.14 -2.00 -4.31
N GLU A 60 10.59 -1.35 -3.25
CA GLU A 60 12.00 -1.03 -3.04
C GLU A 60 12.75 -2.23 -2.45
N SER A 61 12.07 -3.03 -1.62
CA SER A 61 12.60 -4.23 -0.98
C SER A 61 11.46 -5.14 -0.50
N PRO A 62 11.75 -6.37 -0.04
CA PRO A 62 10.75 -7.23 0.61
C PRO A 62 10.03 -6.60 1.80
N ARG A 63 10.61 -5.56 2.41
CA ARG A 63 10.04 -4.89 3.59
C ARG A 63 9.50 -3.50 3.32
N ARG A 64 9.59 -3.02 2.09
CA ARG A 64 9.24 -1.64 1.76
C ARG A 64 8.73 -1.53 0.34
N ALA A 65 7.52 -1.00 0.19
CA ALA A 65 6.94 -0.67 -1.09
C ALA A 65 6.21 0.66 -1.00
N GLU A 66 6.14 1.39 -2.11
CA GLU A 66 5.37 2.61 -2.24
C GLU A 66 4.37 2.50 -3.39
N ALA A 67 3.22 3.16 -3.27
CA ALA A 67 2.29 3.30 -4.37
C ALA A 67 1.91 4.77 -4.56
N LEU A 68 1.95 5.20 -5.83
CA LEU A 68 1.59 6.55 -6.23
C LEU A 68 0.06 6.67 -6.30
N LEU A 69 -0.50 7.58 -5.51
CA LEU A 69 -1.94 7.79 -5.40
C LEU A 69 -2.44 8.96 -6.28
N GLY A 70 -1.53 9.75 -6.85
CA GLY A 70 -1.83 10.92 -7.67
C GLY A 70 -1.15 12.19 -7.14
N SER A 71 -1.71 13.35 -7.47
CA SER A 71 -1.22 14.65 -6.97
C SER A 71 -1.97 15.11 -5.73
N GLU A 72 -1.44 16.10 -5.02
CA GLU A 72 -2.11 16.77 -3.90
C GLU A 72 -3.51 17.32 -4.30
N GLU A 73 -3.66 17.81 -5.53
CA GLU A 73 -4.96 18.25 -6.08
C GLU A 73 -6.00 17.12 -6.11
N THR A 74 -5.55 15.88 -6.25
CA THR A 74 -6.41 14.69 -6.25
C THR A 74 -7.00 14.42 -4.86
N LEU A 75 -6.23 14.70 -3.79
CA LEU A 75 -6.70 14.61 -2.41
C LEU A 75 -7.64 15.76 -2.04
N SER A 76 -7.35 16.97 -2.51
CA SER A 76 -8.14 18.16 -2.13
C SER A 76 -9.49 18.27 -2.85
N ALA A 77 -9.72 17.47 -3.89
CA ALA A 77 -10.97 17.43 -4.66
C ALA A 77 -12.18 16.85 -3.88
N GLY A 78 -12.00 16.27 -2.69
CA GLY A 78 -13.10 15.84 -1.84
C GLY A 78 -12.81 14.58 -1.03
N ALA A 79 -13.80 13.68 -0.95
CA ALA A 79 -13.64 12.41 -0.24
C ALA A 79 -12.66 11.51 -1.00
N PHE A 80 -11.64 11.03 -0.29
CA PHE A 80 -10.64 10.14 -0.83
C PHE A 80 -10.84 8.72 -0.28
N SER A 81 -10.85 7.72 -1.15
CA SER A 81 -10.97 6.32 -0.75
C SER A 81 -9.68 5.57 -1.07
N LEU A 82 -9.16 4.84 -0.09
CA LEU A 82 -7.97 4.03 -0.21
C LEU A 82 -8.25 2.62 0.28
N MET A 83 -7.91 1.64 -0.55
CA MET A 83 -7.91 0.22 -0.19
C MET A 83 -6.50 -0.32 -0.41
N VAL A 84 -5.98 -1.00 0.60
CA VAL A 84 -4.71 -1.71 0.54
C VAL A 84 -4.97 -3.15 0.91
N ARG A 85 -4.48 -4.08 0.08
CA ARG A 85 -4.54 -5.51 0.31
C ARG A 85 -3.14 -6.08 0.16
N VAL A 86 -2.69 -6.78 1.18
CA VAL A 86 -1.35 -7.37 1.24
C VAL A 86 -1.50 -8.85 1.60
N HIS A 87 -0.87 -9.71 0.81
CA HIS A 87 -0.70 -11.14 1.06
C HIS A 87 -2.02 -11.91 1.19
N GLU A 88 -2.60 -12.30 0.06
CA GLU A 88 -3.68 -13.30 0.09
C GLU A 88 -3.12 -14.70 0.25
N PHE A 89 -3.45 -15.32 1.38
CA PHE A 89 -3.30 -16.75 1.55
C PHE A 89 -4.35 -17.50 0.71
N PHE A 90 -3.90 -18.27 -0.30
CA PHE A 90 -4.73 -19.24 -1.01
C PHE A 90 -4.20 -20.65 -0.76
N GLU A 91 -4.81 -21.34 0.20
CA GLU A 91 -4.58 -22.78 0.40
C GLU A 91 -5.68 -23.57 -0.31
N GLY A 92 -5.27 -24.49 -1.18
CA GLY A 92 -6.14 -25.41 -1.89
C GLY A 92 -5.89 -26.83 -1.40
N TRP A 93 -6.95 -27.53 -1.02
CA TRP A 93 -6.89 -28.94 -0.65
C TRP A 93 -7.69 -29.76 -1.65
N GLU A 94 -7.07 -30.81 -2.19
CA GLU A 94 -7.76 -31.84 -2.95
C GLU A 94 -8.08 -33.03 -2.03
N PHE A 95 -9.34 -33.48 -2.01
CA PHE A 95 -9.79 -34.64 -1.25
C PHE A 95 -10.44 -35.65 -2.19
N GLY A 96 -10.01 -36.91 -2.13
CA GLY A 96 -10.56 -38.05 -2.87
C GLY A 96 -9.63 -39.28 -2.79
N GLU A 97 -10.19 -40.49 -2.78
CA GLU A 97 -9.43 -41.75 -2.92
C GLU A 97 -9.10 -41.98 -4.41
N GLU A 98 -7.89 -42.49 -4.71
CA GLU A 98 -7.44 -42.85 -6.07
C GLU A 98 -8.40 -43.80 -6.83
#